data_AF-A0A7C7TJG7-F1
#
_entry.id   AF-A0A7C7TJG7-F1
#
_cell.length_a   1.000
_cell.length_b   1.000
_cell.length_c   1.000
_cell.angle_alpha   90.00
_cell.angle_beta   90.00
_cell.angle_gamma   90.00
#
_symmetry.space_group_name_H-M   'P 1'
#
loop_
_entity.id
_entity.type
_entity.pdbx_description
1 polymer ?
#
loop_
_entity_poly.entity_id
_entity_poly.type
_entity_poly.pdbx_seq_one_letter_code
_entity_poly.pdbx_strand_id
1 'polypeptide(L)' 'MLKLTSLWKGLAGVLLLALSAAPALALDIKFTLDWKFQGPTSPFLLALHEGYYSDEGLDVSIDAGKGSAGAVIRVA' A
#
# COMPACT_ATOMS: atom_id res chain seq x y z
N MET A 1 -36.87 31.07 9.77
CA MET A 1 -36.29 30.11 10.74
C MET A 1 -36.10 28.69 10.17
N LEU A 2 -36.91 28.22 9.20
CA LEU A 2 -36.74 26.88 8.58
C LEU A 2 -35.48 26.69 7.69
N LYS A 3 -34.89 27.76 7.14
CA LYS A 3 -33.71 27.66 6.25
C LYS A 3 -32.38 27.39 6.97
N LEU A 4 -32.29 27.74 8.26
CA LEU A 4 -31.05 27.59 9.04
C LEU A 4 -30.84 26.14 9.48
N THR A 5 -31.94 25.43 9.78
CA THR A 5 -31.94 24.01 10.15
C THR A 5 -31.65 23.09 8.96
N SER A 6 -32.02 23.47 7.72
CA SER A 6 -31.61 22.72 6.52
C SER A 6 -30.12 22.88 6.21
N LEU A 7 -29.54 24.05 6.53
CA LEU A 7 -28.12 24.33 6.33
C LEU A 7 -27.25 23.46 7.25
N TRP A 8 -27.65 23.30 8.52
CA TRP A 8 -26.95 22.40 9.45
C TRP A 8 -27.07 20.93 9.08
N LYS A 9 -28.22 20.50 8.55
CA LYS A 9 -28.39 19.12 8.06
C LYS A 9 -27.50 18.83 6.84
N GLY A 10 -27.39 19.79 5.92
CA GLY A 10 -26.48 19.68 4.77
C GLY A 10 -25.00 19.65 5.19
N LEU A 11 -24.61 20.49 6.14
CA LEU A 11 -23.25 20.53 6.67
C LEU A 11 -22.87 19.24 7.41
N ALA A 12 -23.79 18.68 8.19
CA ALA A 12 -23.60 17.39 8.86
C ALA A 12 -23.42 16.25 7.84
N GLY A 13 -24.23 16.22 6.76
CA GLY A 13 -24.11 15.21 5.71
C GLY A 13 -22.76 15.25 4.97
N VAL A 14 -22.26 16.45 4.66
CA VAL A 14 -20.94 16.63 4.02
C VAL A 14 -19.81 16.19 4.95
N LEU A 15 -19.91 16.49 6.25
CA LEU A 15 -18.89 16.10 7.22
C LEU A 15 -18.83 14.57 7.42
N LEU A 16 -19.98 13.89 7.41
CA LEU A 16 -20.05 12.43 7.48
C LEU A 16 -19.45 11.74 6.24
N LEU A 17 -19.68 12.30 5.04
CA LEU A 17 -19.06 11.80 3.80
C LEU A 17 -17.54 12.00 3.79
N ALA A 18 -17.06 13.15 4.27
CA ALA A 18 -15.62 13.42 4.38
C ALA A 18 -14.92 12.47 5.36
N LEU A 19 -15.59 12.06 6.44
CA LEU A 19 -15.03 11.13 7.43
C LEU A 19 -15.02 9.67 6.95
N SER A 20 -15.79 9.33 5.91
CA SER A 20 -15.84 7.99 5.33
C SER A 20 -14.69 7.70 4.36
N ALA A 21 -13.96 8.73 3.93
CA ALA A 21 -12.83 8.64 3.01
C ALA A 21 -11.48 8.52 3.74
N ALA A 22 -11.43 7.79 4.86
CA ALA A 22 -10.15 7.49 5.49
C ALA A 22 -9.31 6.65 4.50
N PRO A 23 -8.06 7.04 4.20
CA PRO A 23 -7.20 6.24 3.36
C PRO A 23 -7.03 4.87 4.03
N ALA A 24 -7.14 3.80 3.23
CA ALA A 24 -6.78 2.47 3.72
C ALA A 24 -5.33 2.52 4.19
N LEU A 25 -5.06 2.06 5.41
CA LEU A 25 -3.71 1.95 5.92
C LEU A 25 -3.00 0.86 5.13
N ALA A 26 -2.16 1.27 4.17
CA ALA A 26 -1.33 0.34 3.43
C ALA A 26 -0.24 -0.21 4.35
N LEU A 27 -0.01 -1.51 4.30
CA LEU A 27 1.06 -2.15 5.05
C LEU A 27 2.40 -1.95 4.32
N ASP A 28 3.34 -1.24 4.96
CA ASP A 28 4.70 -1.06 4.44
C ASP A 28 5.48 -2.39 4.48
N ILE A 29 5.98 -2.83 3.33
CA ILE A 29 6.76 -4.05 3.17
C ILE A 29 8.06 -3.74 2.42
N LYS A 30 9.18 -4.02 3.08
CA LYS A 30 10.52 -4.00 2.48
C LYS A 30 10.95 -5.40 2.11
N PHE A 31 10.86 -5.72 0.83
CA PHE A 31 11.23 -7.03 0.31
C PHE A 31 12.61 -6.98 -0.33
N THR A 32 13.55 -7.77 0.17
CA THR A 32 14.89 -7.91 -0.43
C THR A 32 14.98 -9.27 -1.11
N LEU A 33 15.37 -9.28 -2.39
CA LEU A 33 15.60 -10.51 -3.13
C LEU A 33 16.77 -11.31 -2.56
N ASP A 34 16.83 -12.60 -2.88
CA ASP A 34 17.94 -13.48 -2.51
C ASP A 34 19.22 -13.14 -3.30
N TRP A 35 19.08 -12.67 -4.55
CA TRP A 35 20.17 -12.27 -5.43
C TRP A 35 19.87 -10.94 -6.16
N LYS A 36 20.77 -10.53 -7.06
CA LYS A 36 20.49 -9.49 -8.04
C LYS A 36 19.28 -9.86 -8.91
N PHE A 37 18.64 -8.85 -9.50
CA PHE A 37 17.51 -9.00 -10.42
C PHE A 37 17.84 -9.99 -11.55
N GLN A 38 17.01 -11.02 -11.69
CA GLN A 38 17.14 -12.08 -12.69
C GLN A 38 15.77 -12.57 -13.16
N GLY A 39 15.75 -13.34 -14.25
CA GLY A 39 14.55 -13.95 -14.80
C GLY A 39 13.64 -14.65 -13.76
N PRO A 40 14.17 -15.45 -12.82
CA PRO A 40 13.35 -16.11 -11.79
C PRO A 40 12.62 -15.15 -10.85
N THR A 41 13.14 -13.93 -10.64
CA THR A 41 12.52 -12.91 -9.77
C THR A 41 11.48 -12.05 -10.48
N SER A 42 11.28 -12.27 -11.79
CA SER A 42 10.37 -11.47 -12.62
C SER A 42 8.92 -11.43 -12.13
N PRO A 43 8.32 -12.48 -11.52
CA PRO A 43 6.94 -12.40 -11.06
C PRO A 43 6.72 -11.34 -9.97
N PHE A 44 7.68 -11.16 -9.06
CA PHE A 44 7.59 -10.15 -8.00
C PHE A 44 7.67 -8.72 -8.55
N LEU A 45 8.56 -8.51 -9.51
CA LEU A 45 8.74 -7.21 -10.15
C LEU A 45 7.54 -6.86 -11.04
N LEU A 46 6.96 -7.85 -11.73
CA LEU A 46 5.76 -7.67 -12.53
C LEU A 46 4.57 -7.32 -11.64
N ALA A 47 4.37 -8.03 -10.54
CA ALA A 47 3.30 -7.72 -9.58
C ALA A 47 3.41 -6.30 -9.00
N LEU A 48 4.63 -5.84 -8.74
CA LEU A 48 4.89 -4.46 -8.33
C LEU A 48 4.54 -3.46 -9.44
N HIS A 49 4.95 -3.74 -10.68
CA HIS A 49 4.68 -2.89 -11.84
C HIS A 49 3.18 -2.78 -12.16
N GLU A 50 2.46 -3.90 -12.11
CA GLU A 50 1.01 -3.96 -12.39
C GLU A 50 0.14 -3.44 -11.24
N GLY A 51 0.73 -3.10 -10.09
CA GLY A 51 0.00 -2.52 -8.95
C GLY A 51 -0.69 -3.53 -8.04
N TYR A 52 -0.48 -4.84 -8.24
CA TYR A 52 -1.19 -5.89 -7.50
C TYR A 52 -0.95 -5.83 -5.99
N TYR A 53 0.22 -5.35 -5.54
CA TYR A 53 0.46 -5.13 -4.11
C TYR A 53 -0.41 -4.01 -3.55
N SER A 54 -0.51 -2.90 -4.27
CA SER A 54 -1.31 -1.75 -3.86
C SER A 54 -2.81 -2.05 -3.85
N ASP A 55 -3.27 -2.88 -4.80
CA ASP A 55 -4.66 -3.36 -4.84
C ASP A 55 -5.03 -4.17 -3.59
N GLU A 56 -4.06 -4.89 -3.02
CA GLU A 56 -4.20 -5.64 -1.76
C GLU A 56 -3.87 -4.79 -0.51
N GLY A 57 -3.70 -3.47 -0.66
CA GLY A 57 -3.37 -2.57 0.44
C GLY A 57 -1.95 -2.74 0.98
N LEU A 58 -1.00 -3.14 0.14
CA LEU A 58 0.41 -3.28 0.49
C LEU A 58 1.24 -2.21 -0.22
N ASP A 59 2.10 -1.53 0.53
CA ASP A 59 3.11 -0.62 0.01
C ASP A 59 4.44 -1.36 -0.04
N VAL A 60 4.72 -1.98 -1.19
CA VAL A 60 5.87 -2.89 -1.34
C VAL A 60 7.04 -2.17 -2.03
N SER A 61 8.21 -2.25 -1.42
CA SER A 61 9.49 -1.87 -2.03
C SER A 61 10.36 -3.11 -2.23
N ILE A 62 10.99 -3.23 -3.41
CA ILE A 62 11.83 -4.40 -3.77
C ILE A 62 13.27 -3.98 -4.01
N ASP A 63 14.18 -4.48 -3.17
CA ASP A 63 15.62 -4.29 -3.27
C ASP A 63 16.33 -5.53 -3.82
N ALA A 64 17.44 -5.29 -4.53
CA ALA A 64 18.33 -6.37 -4.98
C ALA A 64 19.05 -7.04 -3.78
N GLY A 65 19.19 -8.36 -3.85
CA GLY A 65 19.92 -9.16 -2.88
C GLY A 65 21.44 -9.02 -2.99
N LYS A 66 22.13 -9.25 -1.87
CA LYS A 66 23.61 -9.36 -1.80
C LYS A 66 24.12 -10.81 -1.82
N GLY A 67 23.22 -11.73 -2.14
CA GLY A 67 23.47 -13.15 -2.31
C GLY A 67 22.80 -14.03 -1.27
N SER A 68 22.62 -15.32 -1.59
CA SER A 68 21.79 -16.25 -0.80
C SER A 68 22.20 -16.30 0.68
N ALA A 69 23.52 -16.31 0.96
CA ALA A 69 24.04 -16.24 2.33
C ALA A 69 23.67 -14.93 3.06
N GLY A 70 23.61 -13.80 2.34
CA GLY A 70 23.18 -12.52 2.89
C GLY A 70 21.67 -12.44 3.13
N ALA A 71 20.86 -13.16 2.35
CA ALA A 71 19.42 -13.25 2.55
C ALA A 71 19.08 -14.07 3.82
N VAL A 72 19.77 -15.19 4.03
CA VAL A 72 19.57 -16.04 5.23
C VAL A 72 19.83 -15.27 6.53
N ILE A 73 20.89 -14.43 6.58
CA ILE A 73 21.21 -13.65 7.78
C ILE A 73 20.14 -12.59 8.12
N ARG A 74 19.34 -12.13 7.15
CA ARG A 74 18.28 -11.12 7.38
C ARG A 74 16.98 -11.70 7.94
N VAL A 75 16.78 -13.01 7.78
CA VAL A 75 15.58 -13.73 8.26
C VAL A 75 15.82 -14.37 9.62
N ALA A 76 17.07 -14.71 9.95
CA ALA A 76 17.47 -15.32 11.22
C ALA A 76 17.44 -14.35 12.41
#